data_AF-A0A4U7F4K7-F1
#
_entry.id   AF-A0A4U7F4K7-F1
#
_cell.length_a   1.000
_cell.length_b   1.000
_cell.length_c   1.000
_cell.angle_alpha   90.00
_cell.angle_beta   90.00
_cell.angle_gamma   90.00
#
_symmetry.space_group_name_H-M   'P 1'
#
loop_
_entity.id
_entity.type
_entity.pdbx_description
1 polymer ?
#
loop_
_entity_poly.entity_id
_entity_poly.type
_entity_poly.pdbx_seq_one_letter_code
_entity_poly.pdbx_strand_id
1 'polypeptide(L)' 'IDSTGDPVMNLPWTHAGLPTVTVPASTTDEGLPLGVQFAGRLGADEDVLRWSHGVSDALSA' A
#
# COMPACT_ATOMS: atom_id res chain seq x y z
N ILE A 1 21.34 13.44 3.17
CA ILE A 1 19.99 12.83 3.23
C ILE A 1 19.51 12.79 1.78
N ASP A 2 20.00 11.82 1.02
CA ASP A 2 19.70 11.72 -0.41
C ASP A 2 18.44 10.88 -0.58
N SER A 3 17.31 11.55 -0.83
CA SER A 3 16.00 11.03 -1.26
C SER A 3 15.38 9.84 -0.50
N THR A 4 14.15 9.99 -0.03
CA THR A 4 13.32 8.91 0.56
C THR A 4 12.74 7.94 -0.49
N GLY A 5 13.20 8.02 -1.74
CA GLY A 5 12.63 7.33 -2.89
C GLY A 5 11.74 8.24 -3.74
N ASP A 6 11.27 7.71 -4.88
CA ASP A 6 10.39 8.42 -5.80
C ASP A 6 8.91 8.25 -5.39
N PRO A 7 8.15 9.32 -5.09
CA PRO A 7 6.76 9.23 -4.69
C PRO A 7 5.79 8.99 -5.86
N VAL A 8 6.25 8.74 -7.09
CA VAL A 8 5.42 8.57 -8.29
C VAL A 8 4.26 7.58 -8.10
N MET A 9 4.42 6.54 -7.29
CA MET A 9 3.37 5.56 -7.02
C MET A 9 2.31 6.02 -6.00
N ASN A 10 2.55 7.13 -5.28
CA ASN A 10 1.63 7.71 -4.29
C ASN A 10 0.91 8.96 -4.82
N LEU A 11 1.59 9.77 -5.64
CA LEU A 11 1.09 11.07 -6.10
C LEU A 11 -0.31 11.03 -6.76
N PRO A 12 -0.64 10.05 -7.65
CA PRO A 12 -1.95 10.01 -8.29
C PRO A 12 -3.09 9.89 -7.29
N TRP A 13 -2.93 9.05 -6.26
CA TRP A 13 -3.97 8.75 -5.28
C TRP A 13 -4.16 9.90 -4.30
N THR A 14 -3.05 10.48 -3.83
CA THR A 14 -3.09 11.67 -2.97
C THR A 14 -3.78 12.84 -3.67
N HIS A 15 -3.44 13.10 -4.93
CA HIS A 15 -4.05 14.19 -5.68
C HIS A 15 -5.54 13.96 -5.94
N ALA A 16 -5.95 12.70 -6.17
CA ALA A 16 -7.35 12.32 -6.34
C ALA A 16 -8.13 12.23 -5.02
N GLY A 17 -7.47 12.36 -3.85
CA GLY A 17 -8.10 12.22 -2.54
C GLY A 17 -8.64 10.82 -2.26
N LEU A 18 -8.07 9.80 -2.89
CA LEU A 18 -8.55 8.42 -2.78
C LEU A 18 -7.97 7.72 -1.55
N PRO A 19 -8.74 6.85 -0.87
CA PRO A 19 -8.23 6.08 0.25
C PRO A 19 -7.17 5.09 -0.24
N THR A 20 -6.06 5.02 0.48
CA THR A 20 -4.98 4.08 0.20
C THR A 20 -4.49 3.39 1.46
N VAL A 21 -4.08 2.13 1.34
CA VAL A 21 -3.45 1.36 2.42
C VAL A 21 -2.33 0.50 1.84
N THR A 22 -1.23 0.39 2.55
CA THR A 22 -0.11 -0.47 2.17
C THR A 22 0.01 -1.61 3.16
N VAL A 23 0.05 -2.84 2.66
CA VAL A 23 0.28 -4.05 3.47
C VAL A 23 1.70 -4.59 3.21
N PRO A 24 2.41 -5.10 4.22
CA PRO A 24 3.66 -5.84 4.01
C PRO A 24 3.43 -7.08 3.14
N ALA A 25 4.33 -7.36 2.22
CA ALA A 25 4.19 -8.47 1.28
C ALA A 25 5.37 -9.44 1.27
N SER A 26 6.61 -8.95 1.25
CA SER A 26 7.81 -9.79 1.23
C SER A 26 9.07 -8.99 1.58
N THR A 27 10.23 -9.61 1.46
CA THR A 27 11.54 -8.95 1.41
C THR A 27 12.25 -9.28 0.10
N THR A 28 13.08 -8.37 -0.41
CA THR A 28 14.01 -8.68 -1.50
C THR A 28 15.09 -9.68 -1.03
N ASP A 29 15.87 -10.21 -1.97
CA ASP A 29 17.01 -11.10 -1.66
C ASP A 29 18.06 -10.39 -0.76
N GLU A 30 18.14 -9.07 -0.84
CA GLU A 30 18.99 -8.22 0.01
C GLU A 30 18.34 -7.85 1.35
N GLY A 31 17.15 -8.38 1.65
CA GLY A 31 16.44 -8.16 2.91
C GLY A 31 15.67 -6.83 3.00
N LEU A 32 15.43 -6.14 1.88
CA LEU A 32 14.67 -4.90 1.87
C LEU A 32 13.15 -5.19 1.90
N PRO A 33 12.35 -4.50 2.74
CA PRO A 33 10.92 -4.76 2.83
C PRO A 33 10.18 -4.32 1.57
N LEU A 34 9.27 -5.16 1.10
CA LEU A 34 8.32 -4.91 0.01
C LEU A 34 6.91 -4.85 0.56
N GLY A 35 6.13 -3.86 0.09
CA GLY A 35 4.71 -3.72 0.39
C GLY A 35 3.87 -3.61 -0.87
N VAL A 36 2.60 -3.94 -0.75
CA VAL A 36 1.60 -3.78 -1.81
C VAL A 36 0.60 -2.70 -1.37
N GLN A 37 0.40 -1.70 -2.22
CA GLN A 37 -0.55 -0.61 -1.97
C GLN A 37 -1.87 -0.90 -2.68
N PHE A 38 -2.97 -0.72 -1.95
CA PHE A 38 -4.33 -0.73 -2.47
C PHE A 38 -4.86 0.70 -2.50
N ALA A 39 -5.53 1.05 -3.60
CA ALA A 39 -6.26 2.31 -3.75
C ALA A 39 -7.73 2.00 -3.99
N GLY A 40 -8.60 2.64 -3.20
CA GLY A 40 -10.05 2.46 -3.27
C GLY A 40 -10.78 3.59 -3.99
N ARG A 41 -12.10 3.46 -4.05
CA ARG A 41 -12.98 4.56 -4.48
C ARG A 41 -13.04 5.64 -3.39
N LEU A 42 -13.36 6.86 -3.79
CA LEU A 42 -13.54 7.98 -2.86
C LEU A 42 -14.60 7.63 -1.79
N GLY A 43 -14.24 7.79 -0.51
CA GLY A 43 -15.13 7.52 0.63
C GLY A 43 -15.39 6.03 0.91
N ALA A 44 -14.57 5.12 0.38
CA ALA A 44 -14.66 3.68 0.60
C ALA A 44 -13.57 3.16 1.55
N ASP A 45 -13.17 3.96 2.53
CA ASP A 45 -12.08 3.68 3.46
C ASP A 45 -12.27 2.35 4.21
N GLU A 46 -13.48 2.08 4.70
CA GLU A 46 -13.80 0.84 5.42
C GLU A 46 -13.70 -0.39 4.53
N ASP A 47 -14.09 -0.28 3.26
CA ASP A 47 -13.96 -1.36 2.29
C ASP A 47 -12.49 -1.64 1.98
N VAL A 48 -11.67 -0.60 1.78
CA VAL A 48 -10.23 -0.73 1.54
C VAL A 48 -9.55 -1.42 2.72
N LEU A 49 -9.87 -1.00 3.95
CA LEU A 49 -9.33 -1.63 5.16
C LEU A 49 -9.76 -3.09 5.27
N ARG A 50 -11.06 -3.39 5.11
CA ARG A 50 -11.59 -4.76 5.17
C ARG A 50 -10.91 -5.68 4.17
N TRP A 51 -10.73 -5.24 2.93
CA TRP A 51 -10.06 -6.03 1.90
C TRP A 51 -8.57 -6.21 2.20
N SER A 52 -7.88 -5.14 2.61
CA SER A 52 -6.46 -5.20 2.94
C SER A 52 -6.14 -6.14 4.09
N HIS A 53 -7.04 -6.28 5.07
CA HIS A 53 -6.88 -7.22 6.18
C HIS A 53 -6.80 -8.67 5.67
N GLY A 54 -7.76 -9.07 4.82
CA GLY A 54 -7.77 -10.42 4.24
C GLY A 54 -6.54 -10.70 3.37
N VAL A 55 -6.03 -9.68 2.67
CA VAL A 55 -4.78 -9.82 1.91
C VAL A 55 -3.58 -9.92 2.84
N SER A 56 -3.50 -9.12 3.89
CA SER A 56 -2.42 -9.17 4.88
C SER A 56 -2.32 -10.56 5.52
N ASP A 57 -3.47 -11.15 5.87
CA ASP A 57 -3.53 -12.51 6.40
C ASP A 57 -3.01 -13.54 5.39
N ALA A 58 -3.44 -13.42 4.11
CA ALA A 58 -3.01 -14.33 3.05
C ALA A 58 -1.52 -14.21 2.69
N LEU A 59 -0.92 -13.03 2.86
CA LEU A 59 0.52 -12.79 2.63
C LEU A 59 1.38 -13.21 3.82
N SER A 60 0.79 -13.38 5.00
CA SER A 60 1.49 -13.83 6.22
C SER A 60 1.53 -15.36 6.38
N ALA A 61 0.85 -16.10 5.51
CA ALA A 61 0.74 -17.56 5.51
C ALA A 61 1.79 -18.20 4.59
#